data_AF-A0A8C3N883-F1
#
_entry.id   AF-A0A8C3N883-F1
#
_cell.length_a   1.000
_cell.length_b   1.000
_cell.length_c   1.000
_cell.angle_alpha   90.00
_cell.angle_beta   90.00
_cell.angle_gamma   90.00
#
_symmetry.space_group_name_H-M   'P 1'
#
loop_
_entity.id
_entity.type
_entity.pdbx_description
1 polymer ?
#
loop_
_entity_poly.entity_id
_entity_poly.type
_entity_poly.pdbx_seq_one_letter_code
_entity_poly.pdbx_strand_id
1 'polypeptide(L)'
;MPRILGTARWSVPAVPPTVTLWTPWSCQPLAPMSGMRAARLASGWSGARGASSTTPRAQVPPWAVGGSVLSQVAGVVTLCVPTDFHLTLDTTQKYQKVKGFGGSITDAAAINIQSLSKAAQNHLLRSYFSEEGIEYNLVRVPMASTDFSIRLYTYADAEGDFELRHFNLTEEDTHMKIPILQAAQAVAKRPLSLYASPWTSPVWMKTNGAMTGRGTLKGSPGDKYHQAWAKYFIR
;
A
#
# COMPACT_ATOMS: atom_id res chain seq x y z
N MET A 1 -15.81 -35.13 -32.62
CA MET A 1 -15.06 -34.33 -33.61
C MET A 1 -15.80 -33.01 -33.78
N PRO A 2 -15.23 -31.80 -33.58
CA PRO A 2 -13.94 -31.41 -32.97
C PRO A 2 -14.15 -30.66 -31.62
N ARG A 3 -13.57 -31.12 -30.49
CA ARG A 3 -12.40 -30.56 -29.77
C ARG A 3 -11.92 -29.15 -30.16
N ILE A 4 -12.10 -28.19 -29.24
CA ILE A 4 -11.27 -26.99 -29.13
C ILE A 4 -10.65 -27.01 -27.71
N LEU A 5 -9.38 -27.42 -27.65
CA LEU A 5 -8.50 -27.33 -26.48
C LEU A 5 -7.77 -25.99 -26.56
N GLY A 6 -8.13 -25.03 -25.71
CA GLY A 6 -7.41 -23.78 -25.53
C GLY A 6 -6.72 -23.76 -24.17
N THR A 7 -5.54 -24.38 -24.06
CA THR A 7 -4.67 -24.23 -22.90
C THR A 7 -3.97 -22.89 -22.98
N ALA A 8 -4.33 -21.94 -22.12
CA ALA A 8 -3.57 -20.71 -21.92
C ALA A 8 -2.25 -21.06 -21.21
N ARG A 9 -1.17 -21.18 -22.00
CA ARG A 9 0.21 -21.31 -21.52
C ARG A 9 0.70 -19.93 -21.11
N TRP A 10 0.90 -19.71 -19.82
CA TRP A 10 1.67 -18.57 -19.34
C TRP A 10 3.16 -18.91 -19.48
N SER A 11 3.81 -18.30 -20.46
CA SER A 11 5.27 -18.38 -20.62
C SER A 11 5.93 -17.42 -19.62
N VAL A 12 6.51 -17.98 -18.56
CA VAL A 12 7.40 -17.25 -17.65
C VAL A 12 8.79 -17.19 -18.31
N PRO A 13 9.43 -16.02 -18.47
CA PRO A 13 10.81 -15.98 -18.92
C PRO A 13 11.74 -16.59 -17.86
N ALA A 14 12.56 -17.54 -18.30
CA ALA A 14 13.54 -18.23 -17.47
C ALA A 14 14.62 -17.26 -16.95
N VAL A 15 14.86 -17.29 -15.64
CA VAL A 15 16.01 -16.65 -14.99
C VAL A 15 17.13 -17.70 -14.92
N PRO A 16 18.36 -17.41 -15.39
CA PRO A 16 19.46 -18.35 -15.27
C PRO A 16 19.90 -18.50 -13.80
N PRO A 17 20.27 -19.71 -13.34
CA PRO A 17 20.71 -19.93 -11.98
C PRO A 17 22.18 -19.53 -11.84
N THR A 18 22.49 -18.64 -10.91
CA THR A 18 23.85 -18.55 -10.37
C THR A 18 23.79 -18.92 -8.90
N VAL A 19 24.11 -20.19 -8.68
CA VAL A 19 24.43 -20.75 -7.38
C VAL A 19 25.85 -20.29 -7.04
N THR A 20 26.02 -19.53 -5.96
CA THR A 20 27.30 -19.56 -5.23
C THR A 20 27.04 -19.52 -3.73
N LEU A 21 27.63 -20.51 -3.07
CA LEU A 21 27.48 -20.86 -1.67
C LEU A 21 27.87 -19.74 -0.69
N TRP A 22 27.09 -19.63 0.38
CA TRP A 22 27.49 -19.04 1.65
C TRP A 22 28.22 -20.07 2.50
N THR A 23 29.39 -19.71 3.03
CA THR A 23 29.89 -20.09 4.37
C THR A 23 31.08 -19.18 4.77
N PRO A 24 31.39 -19.04 6.07
CA PRO A 24 31.62 -17.74 6.72
C PRO A 24 33.04 -17.59 7.33
N TRP A 25 33.18 -16.66 8.29
CA TRP A 25 34.32 -16.37 9.20
C TRP A 25 35.26 -15.28 8.64
N SER A 26 35.76 -14.31 9.42
CA SER A 26 35.98 -14.24 10.86
C SER A 26 36.07 -12.77 11.34
N CYS A 27 35.74 -12.59 12.62
CA CYS A 27 36.07 -11.43 13.45
C CYS A 27 37.58 -11.13 13.45
N GLN A 28 37.98 -9.85 13.57
CA GLN A 28 38.57 -9.34 14.82
C GLN A 28 38.77 -7.80 14.84
N PRO A 29 38.82 -7.18 16.04
CA PRO A 29 38.78 -5.73 16.26
C PRO A 29 40.06 -5.16 16.94
N LEU A 30 40.00 -3.86 17.30
CA LEU A 30 40.83 -3.10 18.28
C LEU A 30 42.22 -2.65 17.78
N ALA A 31 42.79 -1.47 18.08
CA ALA A 31 42.49 -0.28 18.90
C ALA A 31 43.60 0.78 18.57
N PRO A 32 43.98 1.74 19.45
CA PRO A 32 43.30 3.00 19.79
C PRO A 32 44.15 4.29 19.63
N MET A 33 43.48 5.40 19.95
CA MET A 33 43.90 6.79 20.25
C MET A 33 45.37 7.08 20.60
N SER A 34 45.88 8.22 20.11
CA SER A 34 46.46 9.33 20.93
C SER A 34 46.97 10.45 20.01
N GLY A 35 46.52 11.69 20.19
CA GLY A 35 47.41 12.69 20.81
C GLY A 35 47.09 14.11 20.31
N MET A 36 46.43 14.92 21.15
CA MET A 36 46.42 16.37 21.03
C MET A 36 47.80 16.94 21.39
N ARG A 37 48.37 17.82 20.57
CA ARG A 37 49.13 18.98 21.04
C ARG A 37 48.91 20.18 20.14
N ALA A 38 48.50 21.28 20.77
CA ALA A 38 48.42 22.61 20.19
C ALA A 38 49.80 23.30 20.21
N ALA A 39 50.07 24.13 19.20
CA ALA A 39 51.09 25.16 19.27
C ALA A 39 50.57 26.44 18.59
N ARG A 40 50.75 27.56 19.30
CA ARG A 40 50.27 28.92 18.99
C ARG A 40 51.16 29.63 17.97
N LEU A 41 50.48 30.46 17.16
CA LEU A 41 50.78 31.84 16.73
C LEU A 41 52.24 32.35 16.65
N ALA A 42 52.60 32.87 15.48
CA ALA A 42 53.49 34.02 15.35
C ALA A 42 53.16 34.83 14.08
N SER A 43 53.17 36.16 14.25
CA SER A 43 52.91 37.26 13.32
C SER A 43 54.15 37.70 12.53
N GLY A 44 53.98 38.32 11.34
CA GLY A 44 55.03 39.16 10.72
C GLY A 44 54.84 39.55 9.24
N TRP A 45 54.73 40.87 8.99
CA TRP A 45 54.91 41.64 7.73
C TRP A 45 56.23 41.27 6.97
N SER A 46 56.54 41.56 5.69
CA SER A 46 56.07 42.50 4.65
C SER A 46 56.76 42.23 3.28
N GLY A 47 56.06 42.42 2.15
CA GLY A 47 56.48 43.09 0.90
C GLY A 47 57.54 42.52 -0.06
N ALA A 48 57.12 42.17 -1.30
CA ALA A 48 57.91 42.36 -2.55
C ALA A 48 57.02 42.31 -3.82
N ARG A 49 57.38 43.09 -4.84
CA ARG A 49 56.68 43.34 -6.12
C ARG A 49 56.97 42.26 -7.18
N GLY A 50 56.03 42.02 -8.11
CA GLY A 50 56.31 41.33 -9.37
C GLY A 50 55.09 40.94 -10.23
N ALA A 51 54.89 41.71 -11.31
CA ALA A 51 54.33 41.36 -12.64
C ALA A 51 52.99 40.61 -12.83
N SER A 52 52.26 41.10 -13.82
CA SER A 52 50.93 40.74 -14.30
C SER A 52 50.85 39.44 -15.11
N SER A 53 49.85 38.60 -14.81
CA SER A 53 49.10 37.82 -15.81
C SER A 53 47.65 37.64 -15.36
N THR A 54 46.74 38.40 -15.96
CA THR A 54 45.29 38.30 -15.72
C THR A 54 44.74 37.05 -16.39
N THR A 55 44.54 35.99 -15.61
CA THR A 55 43.61 34.90 -15.93
C THR A 55 42.34 35.16 -15.13
N PRO A 56 41.11 35.11 -15.69
CA PRO A 56 39.91 35.35 -14.91
C PRO A 56 39.70 34.19 -13.92
N ARG A 57 40.07 34.44 -12.66
CA ARG A 57 39.77 33.56 -11.53
C ARG A 57 38.28 33.69 -11.23
N ALA A 58 37.50 32.67 -11.59
CA ALA A 58 36.12 32.56 -11.12
C ALA A 58 36.12 32.66 -9.59
N GLN A 59 35.51 33.72 -9.06
CA GLN A 59 35.31 33.87 -7.63
C GLN A 59 34.18 32.94 -7.21
N VAL A 60 34.53 31.90 -6.45
CA VAL A 60 33.54 31.05 -5.78
C VAL A 60 33.09 31.79 -4.52
N PRO A 61 31.80 32.12 -4.35
CA PRO A 61 31.33 32.84 -3.18
C PRO A 61 31.42 31.97 -1.90
N PRO A 62 31.54 32.58 -0.71
CA PRO A 62 32.00 31.91 0.51
C PRO A 62 31.02 30.91 1.15
N TRP A 63 29.86 30.67 0.54
CA TRP A 63 28.85 29.73 1.03
C TRP A 63 28.98 28.33 0.41
N ALA A 64 29.93 28.12 -0.51
CA ALA A 64 30.18 26.82 -1.15
C ALA A 64 31.05 25.88 -0.28
N VAL A 65 30.69 25.72 1.00
CA VAL A 65 31.26 24.69 1.88
C VAL A 65 30.09 23.88 2.46
N GLY A 66 29.92 22.66 1.94
CA GLY A 66 28.94 21.69 2.45
C GLY A 66 27.52 21.89 1.93
N GLY A 67 27.27 21.53 0.67
CA GLY A 67 25.91 21.52 0.13
C GLY A 67 25.84 20.72 -1.16
N SER A 68 25.00 19.69 -1.17
CA SER A 68 24.66 18.89 -2.34
C SER A 68 24.29 19.80 -3.51
N VAL A 69 25.04 19.74 -4.62
CA VAL A 69 24.67 20.45 -5.85
C VAL A 69 23.59 19.64 -6.55
N LEU A 70 22.37 20.16 -6.56
CA LEU A 70 21.31 19.65 -7.42
C LEU A 70 21.52 20.24 -8.81
N SER A 71 22.07 19.45 -9.75
CA SER A 71 21.95 19.77 -11.17
C SER A 71 20.75 19.01 -11.73
N GLN A 72 19.75 19.77 -12.20
CA GLN A 72 18.62 19.20 -12.91
C GLN A 72 18.99 19.20 -14.40
N VAL A 73 19.38 18.04 -14.91
CA VAL A 73 19.54 17.82 -16.36
C VAL A 73 18.49 16.80 -16.76
N ALA A 74 17.55 17.23 -17.59
CA ALA A 74 16.58 16.39 -18.31
C ALA A 74 16.07 15.14 -17.55
N GLY A 75 15.33 15.35 -16.46
CA GLY A 75 14.51 14.29 -15.87
C GLY A 75 15.23 13.27 -14.99
N VAL A 76 16.52 13.44 -14.69
CA VAL A 76 17.32 12.59 -13.80
C VAL A 76 17.80 13.40 -12.58
N VAL A 77 17.54 12.89 -11.37
CA VAL A 77 18.05 13.45 -10.11
C VAL A 77 19.06 12.46 -9.52
N THR A 78 20.30 12.91 -9.31
CA THR A 78 21.40 12.12 -8.76
C THR A 78 21.75 12.61 -7.36
N LEU A 79 21.69 11.73 -6.36
CA LEU A 79 22.21 11.98 -5.01
C LEU A 79 23.60 11.32 -4.89
N CYS A 80 24.62 12.11 -4.55
CA CYS A 80 25.99 11.64 -4.38
C CYS A 80 26.29 11.50 -2.88
N VAL A 81 26.37 10.26 -2.39
CA VAL A 81 26.80 9.90 -1.03
C VAL A 81 27.97 8.93 -1.21
N PRO A 82 29.07 9.01 -0.43
CA PRO A 82 30.25 8.18 -0.63
C PRO A 82 30.03 6.76 -0.07
N THR A 83 29.22 5.98 -0.78
CA THR A 83 29.17 4.51 -0.84
C THR A 83 28.53 4.13 -2.19
N ASP A 84 29.06 3.11 -2.88
CA ASP A 84 28.80 2.74 -4.29
C ASP A 84 27.38 2.23 -4.63
N PHE A 85 26.33 2.94 -4.19
CA PHE A 85 24.96 2.66 -4.59
C PHE A 85 24.28 3.92 -5.12
N HIS A 86 23.98 3.89 -6.42
CA HIS A 86 23.33 4.99 -7.12
C HIS A 86 21.97 4.54 -7.66
N LEU A 87 20.91 5.25 -7.28
CA LEU A 87 19.55 5.03 -7.77
C LEU A 87 19.18 6.17 -8.72
N THR A 88 19.02 5.87 -10.00
CA THR A 88 18.56 6.81 -11.02
C THR A 88 17.08 6.58 -11.32
N LEU A 89 16.28 7.64 -11.21
CA LEU A 89 14.87 7.63 -11.61
C LEU A 89 14.72 8.27 -13.00
N ASP A 90 14.26 7.49 -13.98
CA ASP A 90 13.88 8.00 -15.30
C ASP A 90 12.40 8.38 -15.28
N THR A 91 12.12 9.68 -15.27
CA THR A 91 10.75 10.20 -15.21
C THR A 91 10.00 10.14 -16.55
N THR A 92 10.67 9.78 -17.66
CA THR A 92 10.05 9.61 -18.98
C THR A 92 9.45 8.22 -19.16
N GLN A 93 10.00 7.22 -18.45
CA GLN A 93 9.46 5.86 -18.41
C GLN A 93 8.24 5.82 -17.48
N LYS A 94 7.07 5.49 -18.04
CA LYS A 94 5.81 5.41 -17.30
C LYS A 94 5.32 3.96 -17.22
N TYR A 95 4.70 3.63 -16.09
CA TYR A 95 4.06 2.33 -15.85
C TYR A 95 2.59 2.51 -15.46
N GLN A 96 2.05 1.61 -14.63
CA GLN A 96 0.67 1.65 -14.18
C GLN A 96 0.32 2.94 -13.41
N LYS A 97 -0.94 3.35 -13.51
CA LYS A 97 -1.53 4.36 -12.62
C LYS A 97 -2.00 3.68 -11.35
N VAL A 98 -1.62 4.22 -10.20
CA VAL A 98 -2.05 3.70 -8.90
C VAL A 98 -3.47 4.19 -8.60
N LYS A 99 -4.38 3.26 -8.30
CA LYS A 99 -5.79 3.57 -7.98
C LYS A 99 -5.93 4.22 -6.60
N GLY A 100 -5.22 3.70 -5.60
CA GLY A 100 -5.30 4.19 -4.24
C GLY A 100 -4.71 3.25 -3.21
N PHE A 101 -4.77 3.68 -1.96
CA PHE A 101 -4.34 2.95 -0.78
C PHE A 101 -5.42 3.02 0.29
N GLY A 102 -5.52 1.95 1.07
CA GLY A 102 -6.31 1.98 2.29
C GLY A 102 -6.49 0.63 2.95
N GLY A 103 -7.65 0.44 3.59
CA GLY A 103 -7.90 -0.69 4.48
C GLY A 103 -9.26 -1.34 4.27
N SER A 104 -9.60 -2.29 5.15
CA SER A 104 -10.89 -2.98 5.12
C SER A 104 -11.72 -2.61 6.35
N ILE A 105 -13.00 -2.28 6.15
CA ILE A 105 -13.96 -2.11 7.24
C ILE A 105 -14.71 -3.45 7.40
N THR A 106 -14.10 -4.35 8.17
CA THR A 106 -14.70 -5.63 8.59
C THR A 106 -15.60 -5.42 9.82
N ASP A 107 -16.42 -6.42 10.17
CA ASP A 107 -17.25 -6.36 11.37
C ASP A 107 -16.38 -6.17 12.62
N ALA A 108 -15.26 -6.88 12.75
CA ALA A 108 -14.31 -6.68 13.83
C ALA A 108 -13.74 -5.26 13.88
N ALA A 109 -13.37 -4.67 12.74
CA ALA A 109 -12.90 -3.30 12.70
C ALA A 109 -14.00 -2.33 13.16
N ALA A 110 -15.23 -2.54 12.70
CA ALA A 110 -16.37 -1.70 13.04
C ALA A 110 -16.75 -1.79 14.53
N ILE A 111 -16.69 -2.99 15.12
CA ILE A 111 -16.91 -3.21 16.56
C ILE A 111 -15.84 -2.50 17.39
N ASN A 112 -14.56 -2.65 17.02
CA ASN A 112 -13.46 -2.02 17.74
C ASN A 112 -13.46 -0.49 17.60
N ILE A 113 -13.87 0.06 16.46
CA ILE A 113 -14.02 1.50 16.32
C ILE A 113 -15.16 1.98 17.23
N GLN A 114 -16.31 1.31 17.23
CA GLN A 114 -17.46 1.74 18.03
C GLN A 114 -17.28 1.58 19.53
N SER A 115 -16.40 0.70 19.99
CA SER A 115 -16.08 0.57 21.43
C SER A 115 -15.29 1.76 21.98
N LEU A 116 -14.73 2.61 21.11
CA LEU A 116 -14.05 3.84 21.50
C LEU A 116 -15.03 4.97 21.83
N SER A 117 -14.59 5.94 22.63
CA SER A 117 -15.34 7.19 22.82
C SER A 117 -15.50 7.96 21.51
N LYS A 118 -16.53 8.80 21.38
CA LYS A 118 -16.78 9.52 20.12
C LYS A 118 -15.60 10.40 19.69
N ALA A 119 -14.90 11.02 20.64
CA ALA A 119 -13.70 11.79 20.37
C ALA A 119 -12.57 10.92 19.80
N ALA A 120 -12.34 9.74 20.39
CA ALA A 120 -11.33 8.79 19.92
C ALA A 120 -11.69 8.19 18.55
N GLN A 121 -12.97 7.89 18.30
CA GLN A 121 -13.46 7.48 16.97
C GLN A 121 -13.14 8.53 15.91
N ASN A 122 -13.48 9.79 16.17
CA ASN A 122 -13.24 10.89 15.23
C ASN A 122 -11.74 11.09 14.99
N HIS A 123 -10.92 11.00 16.05
CA HIS A 123 -9.47 11.08 15.92
C HIS A 123 -8.93 9.94 15.04
N LEU A 124 -9.34 8.69 15.28
CA LEU A 124 -8.95 7.52 14.49
C LEU A 124 -9.33 7.68 13.01
N LEU A 125 -10.56 8.12 12.72
CA LEU A 125 -11.00 8.33 11.34
C LEU A 125 -10.21 9.45 10.66
N ARG A 126 -9.92 10.55 11.36
CA ARG A 126 -9.07 11.62 10.81
C ARG A 126 -7.64 11.12 10.55
N SER A 127 -7.07 10.31 11.43
CA SER A 127 -5.74 9.74 11.23
C SER A 127 -5.64 8.92 9.94
N TYR A 128 -6.69 8.21 9.55
CA TYR A 128 -6.70 7.42 8.32
C TYR A 128 -7.11 8.21 7.08
N PHE A 129 -8.19 8.98 7.14
CA PHE A 129 -8.87 9.48 5.95
C PHE A 129 -8.67 10.97 5.67
N SER A 130 -8.32 11.77 6.68
CA SER A 130 -8.19 13.23 6.52
C SER A 130 -6.82 13.66 6.00
N GLU A 131 -6.72 14.92 5.59
CA GLU A 131 -5.46 15.57 5.17
C GLU A 131 -4.42 15.69 6.29
N GLU A 132 -4.89 15.70 7.54
CA GLU A 132 -4.02 15.71 8.73
C GLU A 132 -3.45 14.32 9.04
N GLY A 133 -3.95 13.28 8.35
CA GLY A 133 -3.57 11.88 8.50
C GLY A 133 -2.85 11.33 7.28
N ILE A 134 -3.11 10.05 6.97
CA ILE A 134 -2.46 9.33 5.86
C ILE A 134 -3.31 9.25 4.57
N GLU A 135 -4.41 10.02 4.49
CA GLU A 135 -5.26 10.20 3.31
C GLU A 135 -5.66 8.92 2.55
N TYR A 136 -6.15 7.90 3.26
CA TYR A 136 -6.73 6.71 2.65
C TYR A 136 -7.84 7.08 1.66
N ASN A 137 -7.82 6.46 0.48
CA ASN A 137 -8.77 6.71 -0.60
C ASN A 137 -9.35 5.43 -1.23
N LEU A 138 -8.98 4.25 -0.72
CA LEU A 138 -9.50 2.96 -1.18
C LEU A 138 -9.91 2.10 0.02
N VAL A 139 -11.18 1.70 0.09
CA VAL A 139 -11.72 0.92 1.21
C VAL A 139 -12.37 -0.36 0.73
N ARG A 140 -12.01 -1.47 1.36
CA ARG A 140 -12.63 -2.78 1.17
C ARG A 140 -13.79 -2.98 2.12
N VAL A 141 -14.95 -3.35 1.58
CA VAL A 141 -16.14 -3.70 2.36
C VAL A 141 -16.49 -5.17 2.12
N PRO A 142 -16.36 -6.06 3.12
CA PRO A 142 -16.86 -7.41 2.97
C PRO A 142 -18.37 -7.40 2.74
N MET A 143 -18.85 -8.24 1.82
CA MET A 143 -20.28 -8.47 1.64
C MET A 143 -20.69 -9.57 2.62
N ALA A 144 -21.47 -9.19 3.64
CA ALA A 144 -21.84 -9.98 4.80
C ALA A 144 -20.63 -10.44 5.64
N SER A 145 -20.76 -11.58 6.33
CA SER A 145 -19.76 -12.07 7.29
C SER A 145 -18.44 -12.54 6.66
N THR A 146 -17.36 -12.41 7.42
CA THR A 146 -16.08 -13.09 7.16
C THR A 146 -15.59 -13.82 8.41
N ASP A 147 -14.37 -14.35 8.35
CA ASP A 147 -13.58 -14.79 9.50
C ASP A 147 -13.37 -13.70 10.58
N PHE A 148 -13.43 -12.42 10.22
CA PHE A 148 -13.39 -11.26 11.12
C PHE A 148 -14.79 -10.79 11.56
N SER A 149 -15.75 -11.70 11.60
CA SER A 149 -17.11 -11.48 12.11
C SER A 149 -17.37 -12.34 13.35
N ILE A 150 -18.19 -11.83 14.28
CA ILE A 150 -18.55 -12.56 15.51
C ILE A 150 -19.58 -13.67 15.26
N ARG A 151 -20.33 -13.61 14.16
CA ARG A 151 -21.28 -14.63 13.73
C ARG A 151 -21.23 -14.78 12.21
N LEU A 152 -21.65 -15.94 11.74
CA LEU A 152 -21.78 -16.24 10.32
C LEU A 152 -23.18 -15.83 9.84
N TYR A 153 -23.24 -15.05 8.77
CA TYR A 153 -24.49 -14.60 8.14
C TYR A 153 -24.27 -14.25 6.67
N THR A 154 -25.34 -14.32 5.87
CA THR A 154 -25.42 -13.66 4.56
C THR A 154 -26.62 -12.73 4.51
N TYR A 155 -26.82 -12.02 3.39
CA TYR A 155 -27.98 -11.16 3.21
C TYR A 155 -29.24 -11.91 2.79
N ALA A 156 -29.15 -13.19 2.41
CA ALA A 156 -30.27 -13.95 1.85
C ALA A 156 -30.29 -15.39 2.36
N ASP A 157 -30.33 -15.56 3.69
CA ASP A 157 -30.32 -16.88 4.33
C ASP A 157 -31.65 -17.64 4.23
N ALA A 158 -32.73 -17.02 3.73
CA ALA A 158 -33.99 -17.69 3.44
C ALA A 158 -33.82 -18.76 2.35
N GLU A 159 -34.13 -20.02 2.67
CA GLU A 159 -33.89 -21.14 1.78
C GLU A 159 -34.72 -21.06 0.49
N GLY A 160 -34.07 -21.30 -0.65
CA GLY A 160 -34.74 -21.33 -1.96
C GLY A 160 -35.20 -19.97 -2.47
N ASP A 161 -34.75 -18.86 -1.88
CA ASP A 161 -35.11 -17.51 -2.30
C ASP A 161 -34.32 -17.04 -3.54
N PHE A 162 -34.57 -17.67 -4.69
CA PHE A 162 -33.92 -17.35 -5.97
C PHE A 162 -34.22 -15.93 -6.48
N GLU A 163 -35.32 -15.32 -6.02
CA GLU A 163 -35.71 -13.95 -6.38
C GLU A 163 -35.22 -12.90 -5.37
N LEU A 164 -34.54 -13.33 -4.31
CA LEU A 164 -33.95 -12.48 -3.27
C LEU A 164 -34.99 -11.54 -2.65
N ARG A 165 -36.20 -12.05 -2.36
CA ARG A 165 -37.28 -11.28 -1.75
C ARG A 165 -37.03 -10.95 -0.28
N HIS A 166 -36.28 -11.81 0.41
CA HIS A 166 -35.89 -11.64 1.81
C HIS A 166 -34.44 -11.15 1.93
N PHE A 167 -33.86 -10.63 0.85
CA PHE A 167 -32.55 -10.00 0.92
C PHE A 167 -32.62 -8.81 1.87
N ASN A 168 -31.76 -8.80 2.89
CA ASN A 168 -31.68 -7.69 3.81
C ASN A 168 -30.25 -7.50 4.34
N LEU A 169 -29.88 -6.22 4.49
CA LEU A 169 -28.67 -5.87 5.23
C LEU A 169 -28.89 -6.14 6.71
N THR A 170 -27.83 -6.56 7.40
CA THR A 170 -27.90 -6.87 8.83
C THR A 170 -27.46 -5.67 9.67
N GLU A 171 -27.62 -5.77 10.99
CA GLU A 171 -27.20 -4.71 11.92
C GLU A 171 -25.71 -4.38 11.80
N GLU A 172 -24.88 -5.36 11.44
CA GLU A 172 -23.46 -5.16 11.17
C GLU A 172 -23.21 -4.16 10.03
N ASP A 173 -24.08 -4.13 9.03
CA ASP A 173 -23.98 -3.15 7.94
C ASP A 173 -24.64 -1.82 8.33
N THR A 174 -25.90 -1.87 8.77
CA THR A 174 -26.73 -0.66 8.94
C THR A 174 -26.32 0.18 10.15
N HIS A 175 -25.89 -0.45 11.25
CA HIS A 175 -25.53 0.25 12.48
C HIS A 175 -24.01 0.43 12.64
N MET A 176 -23.19 -0.39 11.95
CA MET A 176 -21.74 -0.36 12.14
C MET A 176 -20.99 0.13 10.89
N LYS A 177 -20.95 -0.68 9.82
CA LYS A 177 -20.08 -0.41 8.66
C LYS A 177 -20.50 0.85 7.89
N ILE A 178 -21.79 1.00 7.60
CA ILE A 178 -22.31 2.13 6.82
C ILE A 178 -22.08 3.47 7.55
N PRO A 179 -22.43 3.64 8.84
CA PRO A 179 -22.15 4.88 9.56
C PRO A 179 -20.66 5.22 9.63
N ILE A 180 -19.78 4.22 9.81
CA ILE A 180 -18.32 4.43 9.82
C ILE A 180 -17.82 4.90 8.46
N LEU A 181 -18.29 4.29 7.36
CA LEU A 181 -17.92 4.68 6.00
C LEU A 181 -18.40 6.10 5.66
N GLN A 182 -19.61 6.47 6.10
CA GLN A 182 -20.13 7.83 5.95
C GLN A 182 -19.28 8.84 6.73
N ALA A 183 -18.89 8.52 7.96
CA ALA A 183 -18.02 9.38 8.77
C ALA A 183 -16.61 9.50 8.15
N ALA A 184 -16.05 8.42 7.62
CA ALA A 184 -14.78 8.43 6.88
C ALA A 184 -14.86 9.31 5.64
N GLN A 185 -15.95 9.21 4.85
CA GLN A 185 -16.15 10.03 3.67
C GLN A 185 -16.31 11.52 4.00
N ALA A 186 -16.92 11.85 5.15
CA ALA A 186 -17.10 13.23 5.58
C ALA A 186 -15.78 13.94 5.96
N VAL A 187 -14.78 13.19 6.43
CA VAL A 187 -13.46 13.76 6.80
C VAL A 187 -12.42 13.65 5.67
N ALA A 188 -12.71 12.86 4.63
CA ALA A 188 -11.80 12.67 3.51
C ALA A 188 -11.84 13.86 2.53
N LYS A 189 -10.67 14.40 2.18
CA LYS A 189 -10.55 15.39 1.08
C LYS A 189 -10.69 14.73 -0.28
N ARG A 190 -10.16 13.51 -0.42
CA ARG A 190 -10.15 12.76 -1.68
C ARG A 190 -11.40 11.87 -1.75
N PRO A 191 -11.98 11.66 -2.95
CA PRO A 191 -13.09 10.72 -3.11
C PRO A 191 -12.67 9.31 -2.64
N LEU A 192 -13.46 8.69 -1.77
CA LEU A 192 -13.21 7.31 -1.36
C LEU A 192 -13.74 6.37 -2.44
N SER A 193 -12.87 5.49 -2.94
CA SER A 193 -13.28 4.36 -3.76
C SER A 193 -13.60 3.17 -2.84
N LEU A 194 -14.80 2.63 -2.96
CA LEU A 194 -15.18 1.41 -2.26
C LEU A 194 -15.09 0.22 -3.22
N TYR A 195 -14.63 -0.92 -2.72
CA TYR A 195 -14.78 -2.19 -3.42
C TYR A 195 -15.29 -3.27 -2.47
N ALA A 196 -16.17 -4.12 -2.99
CA ALA A 196 -16.86 -5.14 -2.22
C ALA A 196 -16.36 -6.53 -2.59
N SER A 197 -16.29 -7.43 -1.61
CA SER A 197 -15.92 -8.83 -1.84
C SER A 197 -16.69 -9.75 -0.90
N PRO A 198 -17.46 -10.73 -1.39
CA PRO A 198 -18.10 -11.73 -0.54
C PRO A 198 -17.11 -12.82 -0.13
N TRP A 199 -17.32 -13.41 1.04
CA TRP A 199 -16.58 -14.60 1.51
C TRP A 199 -17.28 -15.90 1.13
N THR A 200 -18.61 -15.90 1.18
CA THR A 200 -19.45 -17.06 0.88
C THR A 200 -20.80 -16.60 0.31
N SER A 201 -21.42 -17.46 -0.51
CA SER A 201 -22.82 -17.32 -0.87
C SER A 201 -23.73 -17.91 0.21
N PRO A 202 -25.06 -17.64 0.17
CA PRO A 202 -26.03 -18.30 1.04
C PRO A 202 -25.91 -19.81 1.00
N VAL A 203 -26.11 -20.44 2.15
CA VAL A 203 -25.89 -21.89 2.35
C VAL A 203 -26.67 -22.74 1.36
N TRP A 204 -27.92 -22.38 1.10
CA TRP A 204 -28.80 -23.12 0.20
C TRP A 204 -28.32 -23.12 -1.27
N MET A 205 -27.45 -22.17 -1.66
CA MET A 205 -26.81 -22.10 -2.97
C MET A 205 -25.56 -22.99 -3.09
N LYS A 206 -25.04 -23.56 -1.98
CA LYS A 206 -23.74 -24.24 -1.96
C LYS A 206 -23.85 -25.76 -1.97
N THR A 207 -22.95 -26.43 -2.69
CA THR A 207 -22.92 -27.90 -2.81
C THR A 207 -22.76 -28.63 -1.48
N ASN A 208 -22.05 -28.02 -0.52
CA ASN A 208 -21.81 -28.61 0.79
C ASN A 208 -22.86 -28.24 1.85
N GLY A 209 -23.80 -27.34 1.55
CA GLY A 209 -24.80 -26.90 2.52
C GLY A 209 -24.18 -26.28 3.80
N ALA A 210 -23.01 -25.65 3.71
CA ALA A 210 -22.37 -24.98 4.84
C ALA A 210 -21.67 -23.66 4.43
N MET A 211 -21.62 -22.70 5.35
CA MET A 211 -20.90 -21.43 5.16
C MET A 211 -19.39 -21.67 5.00
N THR A 212 -18.83 -22.60 5.78
CA THR A 212 -17.40 -22.94 5.79
C THR A 212 -17.13 -24.31 5.14
N GLY A 213 -15.85 -24.60 4.92
CA GLY A 213 -15.42 -25.86 4.30
C GLY A 213 -15.49 -25.86 2.77
N ARG A 214 -15.09 -26.98 2.16
CA ARG A 214 -15.05 -27.13 0.70
C ARG A 214 -16.46 -27.13 0.13
N GLY A 215 -16.79 -26.13 -0.67
CA GLY A 215 -18.06 -26.03 -1.37
C GLY A 215 -17.98 -25.01 -2.50
N THR A 216 -18.80 -25.22 -3.53
CA THR A 216 -18.97 -24.31 -4.67
C THR A 216 -20.44 -23.98 -4.82
N LEU A 217 -20.78 -23.03 -5.69
CA LEU A 217 -22.17 -22.88 -6.11
C LEU A 217 -22.68 -24.19 -6.71
N LYS A 218 -23.95 -24.50 -6.44
CA LYS A 218 -24.66 -25.62 -7.06
C LYS A 218 -24.80 -25.37 -8.57
N GLY A 219 -24.82 -26.47 -9.32
CA GLY A 219 -25.06 -26.49 -10.75
C GLY A 219 -23.95 -25.87 -11.59
N SER A 220 -24.28 -25.02 -12.56
CA SER A 220 -23.33 -24.53 -13.58
C SER A 220 -23.57 -23.08 -13.98
N PRO A 221 -22.53 -22.35 -14.45
CA PRO A 221 -22.68 -20.97 -14.88
C PRO A 221 -23.85 -20.79 -15.87
N GLY A 222 -24.72 -19.82 -15.57
CA GLY A 222 -25.93 -19.54 -16.33
C GLY A 222 -27.20 -20.18 -15.77
N ASP A 223 -27.10 -21.07 -14.78
CA ASP A 223 -28.26 -21.64 -14.10
C ASP A 223 -28.90 -20.70 -13.05
N LYS A 224 -29.99 -21.17 -12.43
CA LYS A 224 -30.70 -20.39 -11.41
C LYS A 224 -29.86 -20.04 -10.17
N TYR A 225 -28.89 -20.86 -9.78
CA TYR A 225 -28.05 -20.59 -8.60
C TYR A 225 -27.03 -19.50 -8.91
N HIS A 226 -26.38 -19.59 -10.07
CA HIS A 226 -25.41 -18.59 -10.52
C HIS A 226 -26.09 -17.26 -10.86
N GLN A 227 -27.29 -17.30 -11.45
CA GLN A 227 -28.09 -16.10 -11.70
C GLN A 227 -28.55 -15.45 -10.39
N ALA A 228 -29.05 -16.23 -9.41
CA ALA A 228 -29.42 -15.69 -8.10
C ALA A 228 -28.20 -15.10 -7.38
N TRP A 229 -27.03 -15.75 -7.47
CA TRP A 229 -25.79 -15.20 -6.94
C TRP A 229 -25.36 -13.92 -7.65
N ALA A 230 -25.51 -13.82 -8.97
CA ALA A 230 -25.24 -12.57 -9.69
C ALA A 230 -26.21 -11.45 -9.27
N LYS A 231 -27.51 -11.76 -9.11
CA LYS A 231 -28.51 -10.81 -8.59
C LYS A 231 -28.15 -10.33 -7.17
N TYR A 232 -27.54 -11.18 -6.35
CA TYR A 232 -27.11 -10.84 -4.99
C TYR A 232 -26.08 -9.70 -4.95
N PHE A 233 -25.23 -9.55 -5.97
CA PHE A 233 -24.30 -8.42 -6.06
C PHE A 233 -24.96 -7.09 -6.45
N ILE A 234 -26.16 -7.15 -7.05
CA ILE A 234 -26.86 -5.97 -7.58
C ILE A 234 -27.82 -5.39 -6.53
N ARG A 235 -28.37 -6.24 -5.65
CA ARG A 235 -29.27 -5.87 -4.55
C ARG A 235 -28.55 -5.04 -3.50
#